data_AF-A0A3D5B617-F1
#
_entry.id   AF-A0A3D5B617-F1
#
_cell.length_a   1.000
_cell.length_b   1.000
_cell.length_c   1.000
_cell.angle_alpha   90.00
_cell.angle_beta   90.00
_cell.angle_gamma   90.00
#
_symmetry.space_group_name_H-M   'P 1'
#
loop_
_entity.id
_entity.type
_entity.pdbx_description
1 polymer ?
#
loop_
_entity_poly.entity_id
_entity_poly.type
_entity_poly.pdbx_seq_one_letter_code
_entity_poly.pdbx_strand_id
1 'polypeptide(L)'
;MFRYKGLKLKEGDAALPKTRKELFKTIVRDDFYLLAEISVILFLFSIPLAAGFILEVLMITHLPDLQGLFWVCFYSALIEIPLFGVRYIGRHAAFGVMKKRVQNEGGYIKELFFQNLKKGFVKGFLAGCLVGFIAFLWQVGSIFVLTNDSTWIKGLGLGATTLIFTMFYVAVEYFLSVDNFYELKFSGALKNGLSFTIMHFPMSLVYFVACVGVPFALTVISPWAIFAFAAVMAFWGDGFTVLVATLYSHTLFDRYINSVYYPDYINKGLAPREGEAEKENDNG
;
A
#
# COMPACT_ATOMS: atom_id res chain seq x y z
N MET A 1 -9.73 4.20 -21.37
CA MET A 1 -8.56 3.95 -20.49
C MET A 1 -8.60 2.57 -19.82
N PHE A 2 -9.39 1.60 -20.31
CA PHE A 2 -9.34 0.21 -19.85
C PHE A 2 -9.22 -0.67 -21.10
N ARG A 3 -8.06 -1.28 -21.32
CA ARG A 3 -7.86 -2.27 -22.39
C ARG A 3 -8.11 -3.68 -21.86
N TYR A 4 -7.94 -3.92 -20.56
CA TYR A 4 -8.21 -5.21 -19.93
C TYR A 4 -9.72 -5.37 -19.68
N LYS A 5 -10.34 -6.31 -20.40
CA LYS A 5 -11.81 -6.47 -20.45
C LYS A 5 -12.43 -7.10 -19.20
N GLY A 6 -11.66 -7.49 -18.19
CA GLY A 6 -12.17 -8.03 -16.93
C GLY A 6 -11.31 -9.17 -16.38
N LEU A 7 -11.36 -9.37 -15.07
CA LEU A 7 -10.72 -10.48 -14.37
C LEU A 7 -11.32 -11.78 -14.90
N LYS A 8 -10.48 -12.57 -15.58
CA LYS A 8 -10.87 -13.90 -16.05
C LYS A 8 -10.63 -14.92 -14.95
N LEU A 9 -11.60 -15.80 -14.75
CA LEU A 9 -11.43 -16.98 -13.92
C LEU A 9 -10.39 -17.89 -14.58
N LYS A 10 -9.43 -18.38 -13.79
CA LYS A 10 -8.64 -19.54 -14.19
C LYS A 10 -9.44 -20.79 -13.83
N GLU A 11 -9.72 -21.63 -14.83
CA GLU A 11 -10.52 -22.86 -14.70
C GLU A 11 -9.60 -24.08 -14.67
N GLY A 12 -9.89 -25.02 -13.77
CA GLY A 12 -9.15 -26.28 -13.56
C GLY A 12 -8.02 -26.18 -12.51
N ASP A 13 -7.91 -27.19 -11.66
CA ASP A 13 -6.94 -27.24 -10.54
C ASP A 13 -5.48 -27.14 -11.01
N ALA A 14 -5.16 -27.72 -12.17
CA ALA A 14 -3.84 -27.64 -12.78
C ALA A 14 -3.46 -26.22 -13.28
N ALA A 15 -4.45 -25.33 -13.47
CA ALA A 15 -4.24 -23.96 -13.91
C ALA A 15 -4.05 -22.97 -12.74
N LEU A 16 -4.39 -23.40 -11.51
CA LEU A 16 -4.24 -22.58 -10.31
C LEU A 16 -2.83 -22.72 -9.71
N PRO A 17 -2.25 -21.63 -9.20
CA PRO A 17 -0.96 -21.69 -8.52
C PRO A 17 -1.07 -22.43 -7.19
N LYS A 18 -0.04 -23.22 -6.83
CA LYS A 18 -0.02 -23.99 -5.58
C LYS A 18 0.33 -23.11 -4.37
N THR A 19 1.06 -22.01 -4.60
CA THR A 19 1.54 -21.13 -3.53
C THR A 19 1.27 -19.66 -3.81
N ARG A 20 1.23 -18.82 -2.77
CA ARG A 20 1.11 -17.35 -2.92
C ARG A 20 2.29 -16.75 -3.69
N LYS A 21 3.48 -17.36 -3.63
CA LYS A 21 4.67 -16.96 -4.39
C LYS A 21 4.52 -17.28 -5.88
N GLU A 22 3.94 -18.43 -6.22
CA GLU A 22 3.58 -18.75 -7.60
C GLU A 22 2.48 -17.81 -8.11
N LEU A 23 1.44 -17.57 -7.30
CA LEU A 23 0.37 -16.62 -7.64
C LEU A 23 0.91 -15.22 -7.93
N PHE A 24 1.87 -14.74 -7.13
CA PHE A 24 2.59 -13.49 -7.41
C PHE A 24 3.22 -13.50 -8.82
N LYS A 25 4.02 -14.52 -9.14
CA LYS A 25 4.68 -14.64 -10.45
C LYS A 25 3.65 -14.71 -11.58
N THR A 26 2.58 -15.46 -11.37
CA THR A 26 1.47 -15.60 -12.31
C THR A 26 0.80 -14.28 -12.58
N ILE A 27 0.43 -13.50 -11.56
CA ILE A 27 -0.22 -12.18 -11.75
C ILE A 27 0.74 -11.19 -12.42
N VAL A 28 2.01 -11.14 -12.00
CA VAL A 28 3.00 -10.24 -12.61
C VAL A 28 3.20 -10.55 -14.10
N ARG A 29 3.22 -11.82 -14.48
CA ARG A 29 3.42 -12.26 -15.88
C ARG A 29 2.15 -12.16 -16.72
N ASP A 30 1.05 -12.73 -16.24
CA ASP A 30 -0.17 -12.92 -17.02
C ASP A 30 -1.10 -11.68 -16.96
N ASP A 31 -1.03 -10.90 -15.88
CA ASP A 31 -1.90 -9.75 -15.62
C ASP A 31 -1.10 -8.44 -15.46
N PHE A 32 0.02 -8.33 -16.18
CA PHE A 32 0.85 -7.11 -16.21
C PHE A 32 0.02 -5.84 -16.47
N TYR A 33 -0.92 -5.91 -17.42
CA TYR A 33 -1.79 -4.78 -17.76
C TYR A 33 -2.78 -4.40 -16.65
N LEU A 34 -3.24 -5.35 -15.84
CA LEU A 34 -4.06 -5.04 -14.65
C LEU A 34 -3.25 -4.21 -13.66
N LEU A 35 -2.00 -4.59 -13.39
CA LEU A 35 -1.10 -3.85 -12.50
C LEU A 35 -0.84 -2.44 -13.03
N ALA A 36 -0.62 -2.30 -14.35
CA ALA A 36 -0.44 -1.01 -14.99
C ALA A 36 -1.70 -0.13 -14.93
N GLU A 37 -2.88 -0.69 -15.22
CA GLU A 37 -4.16 0.05 -15.13
C GLU A 37 -4.45 0.52 -13.71
N ILE A 38 -4.25 -0.33 -12.70
CA ILE A 38 -4.37 0.07 -11.29
C ILE A 38 -3.39 1.20 -10.98
N SER A 39 -2.13 1.10 -11.40
CA SER A 39 -1.11 2.13 -11.15
C SER A 39 -1.48 3.47 -11.75
N VAL A 40 -1.92 3.48 -13.01
CA VAL A 40 -2.32 4.70 -13.71
C VAL A 40 -3.54 5.35 -13.04
N ILE A 41 -4.51 4.55 -12.59
CA ILE A 41 -5.65 5.07 -11.83
C ILE A 41 -5.19 5.67 -10.50
N LEU A 42 -4.34 4.97 -9.75
CA LEU A 42 -3.80 5.45 -8.48
C LEU A 42 -2.96 6.72 -8.68
N PHE A 43 -2.25 6.83 -9.79
CA PHE A 43 -1.53 8.05 -10.17
C PHE A 43 -2.48 9.23 -10.31
N LEU A 44 -3.66 9.07 -10.93
CA LEU A 44 -4.66 10.15 -11.03
C LEU A 44 -5.10 10.66 -9.65
N PHE A 45 -5.31 9.76 -8.68
CA PHE A 45 -5.61 10.14 -7.29
C PHE A 45 -4.41 10.75 -6.56
N SER A 46 -3.20 10.59 -7.08
CA SER A 46 -1.96 11.10 -6.50
C SER A 46 -1.52 12.44 -7.08
N ILE A 47 -2.10 12.89 -8.19
CA ILE A 47 -1.77 14.18 -8.83
C ILE A 47 -1.87 15.36 -7.85
N PRO A 48 -2.94 15.50 -7.03
CA PRO A 48 -3.03 16.61 -6.09
C PRO A 48 -1.89 16.61 -5.07
N LEU A 49 -1.57 15.44 -4.51
CA LEU A 49 -0.48 15.27 -3.55
C LEU A 49 0.88 15.56 -4.21
N ALA A 50 1.11 15.06 -5.42
CA ALA A 50 2.34 15.32 -6.18
C ALA A 50 2.51 16.81 -6.50
N ALA A 51 1.43 17.51 -6.85
CA ALA A 51 1.45 18.96 -7.06
C ALA A 51 1.81 19.71 -5.76
N GLY A 52 1.29 19.26 -4.61
CA GLY A 52 1.67 19.76 -3.28
C GLY A 52 3.17 19.65 -3.03
N PHE A 53 3.75 18.45 -3.21
CA PHE A 53 5.20 18.23 -3.07
C PHE A 53 6.04 19.07 -4.04
N ILE A 54 5.61 19.21 -5.30
CA ILE A 54 6.33 20.04 -6.28
C ILE A 54 6.33 21.50 -5.84
N LEU A 55 5.20 22.02 -5.38
CA LEU A 55 5.09 23.39 -4.85
C LEU A 55 5.99 23.57 -3.64
N GLU A 56 5.99 22.62 -2.70
CA GLU A 56 6.88 22.66 -1.54
C GLU A 56 8.35 22.74 -1.97
N VAL A 57 8.80 21.85 -2.86
CA VAL A 57 10.18 21.84 -3.36
C VAL A 57 10.55 23.19 -3.99
N LEU A 58 9.68 23.75 -4.84
CA LEU A 58 9.92 25.06 -5.47
C LEU A 58 10.04 26.16 -4.41
N MET A 59 9.18 26.16 -3.39
CA MET A 59 9.24 27.14 -2.30
C MET A 59 10.54 27.01 -1.52
N ILE A 60 10.99 25.79 -1.22
CA ILE A 60 12.24 25.52 -0.49
C ILE A 60 13.47 26.04 -1.24
N THR A 61 13.52 25.91 -2.57
CA THR A 61 14.70 26.32 -3.37
C THR A 61 15.03 27.82 -3.31
N HIS A 62 14.09 28.65 -2.84
CA HIS A 62 14.25 30.10 -2.74
C HIS A 62 14.43 30.60 -1.30
N LEU A 63 14.51 29.71 -0.31
CA LEU A 63 14.61 30.09 1.10
C LEU A 63 16.06 30.32 1.54
N PRO A 64 16.36 31.44 2.24
CA PRO A 64 17.70 31.75 2.70
C PRO A 64 18.04 31.13 4.06
N ASP A 65 17.06 30.69 4.86
CA ASP A 65 17.25 30.33 6.26
C ASP A 65 16.42 29.12 6.75
N LEU A 66 16.85 28.58 7.90
CA LEU A 66 16.25 27.40 8.54
C LEU A 66 14.84 27.68 9.09
N GLN A 67 14.57 28.92 9.49
CA GLN A 67 13.25 29.35 9.96
C GLN A 67 12.23 29.37 8.82
N GLY A 68 12.60 29.90 7.66
CA GLY A 68 11.80 29.79 6.44
C GLY A 68 11.53 28.34 6.06
N LEU A 69 12.56 27.49 6.08
CA LEU A 69 12.42 26.06 5.79
C LEU A 69 11.39 25.39 6.72
N PHE A 70 11.46 25.66 8.03
CA PHE A 70 10.51 25.11 8.99
C PHE A 70 9.07 25.46 8.64
N TRP A 71 8.78 26.75 8.38
CA TRP A 71 7.41 27.19 8.10
C TRP A 71 6.87 26.64 6.78
N VAL A 72 7.69 26.60 5.74
CA VAL A 72 7.29 26.02 4.45
C VAL A 72 6.95 24.54 4.61
N CYS A 73 7.82 23.77 5.26
CA CYS A 73 7.55 22.36 5.52
C CYS A 73 6.33 22.16 6.42
N PHE A 74 6.16 22.98 7.47
CA PHE A 74 5.04 22.88 8.40
C PHE A 74 3.69 23.09 7.71
N TYR A 75 3.55 24.18 6.94
CA TYR A 75 2.28 24.50 6.26
C TYR A 75 2.04 23.58 5.06
N SER A 76 3.07 23.21 4.31
CA SER A 76 2.95 22.24 3.20
C SER A 76 2.46 20.90 3.73
N ALA A 77 3.09 20.39 4.79
CA ALA A 77 2.70 19.12 5.41
C ALA A 77 1.27 19.12 5.95
N LEU A 78 0.75 20.25 6.46
CA LEU A 78 -0.66 20.37 6.86
C LEU A 78 -1.61 20.28 5.66
N ILE A 79 -1.27 20.93 4.55
CA ILE A 79 -2.04 20.86 3.30
C ILE A 79 -2.00 19.45 2.71
N GLU A 80 -0.89 18.74 2.86
CA GLU A 80 -0.74 17.38 2.36
C GLU A 80 -1.63 16.36 3.07
N ILE A 81 -2.02 16.57 4.33
CA ILE A 81 -2.91 15.65 5.09
C ILE A 81 -4.17 15.27 4.29
N PRO A 82 -5.02 16.22 3.85
CA PRO A 82 -6.19 15.89 3.04
C PRO A 82 -5.82 15.37 1.64
N LEU A 83 -4.67 15.72 1.07
CA LEU A 83 -4.22 15.22 -0.23
C LEU A 83 -3.82 13.74 -0.17
N PHE A 84 -3.19 13.31 0.93
CA PHE A 84 -3.04 11.89 1.24
C PHE A 84 -4.40 11.20 1.38
N GLY A 85 -5.38 11.87 2.01
CA GLY A 85 -6.77 11.41 2.03
C GLY A 85 -7.30 11.07 0.63
N VAL A 86 -7.15 11.99 -0.33
CA VAL A 86 -7.56 11.78 -1.73
C VAL A 86 -6.85 10.59 -2.36
N ARG A 87 -5.52 10.49 -2.21
CA ARG A 87 -4.73 9.35 -2.72
C ARG A 87 -5.24 8.01 -2.20
N TYR A 88 -5.57 7.92 -0.91
CA TYR A 88 -5.95 6.65 -0.28
C TYR A 88 -7.39 6.21 -0.54
N ILE A 89 -8.27 7.09 -1.03
CA ILE A 89 -9.57 6.67 -1.59
C ILE A 89 -9.32 5.70 -2.76
N GLY A 90 -8.45 6.09 -3.69
CA GLY A 90 -8.07 5.24 -4.83
C GLY A 90 -7.34 3.98 -4.36
N ARG A 91 -6.43 4.11 -3.40
CA ARG A 91 -5.66 2.97 -2.87
C ARG A 91 -6.55 1.92 -2.22
N HIS A 92 -7.53 2.34 -1.42
CA HIS A 92 -8.52 1.43 -0.82
C HIS A 92 -9.28 0.65 -1.89
N ALA A 93 -9.75 1.34 -2.94
CA ALA A 93 -10.46 0.70 -4.05
C ALA A 93 -9.59 -0.32 -4.81
N ALA A 94 -8.30 -0.01 -4.99
CA ALA A 94 -7.34 -0.92 -5.62
C ALA A 94 -7.12 -2.21 -4.82
N PHE A 95 -7.07 -2.14 -3.48
CA PHE A 95 -7.03 -3.33 -2.62
C PHE A 95 -8.27 -4.23 -2.82
N GLY A 96 -9.45 -3.64 -3.02
CA GLY A 96 -10.67 -4.39 -3.31
C GLY A 96 -10.62 -5.13 -4.66
N VAL A 97 -10.11 -4.48 -5.70
CA VAL A 97 -9.88 -5.13 -7.02
C VAL A 97 -8.84 -6.25 -6.90
N MET A 98 -7.74 -5.97 -6.20
CA MET A 98 -6.65 -6.93 -6.03
C MET A 98 -7.07 -8.15 -5.21
N LYS A 99 -7.88 -7.97 -4.15
CA LYS A 99 -8.49 -9.06 -3.40
C LYS A 99 -9.22 -10.03 -4.32
N LYS A 100 -10.11 -9.50 -5.19
CA LYS A 100 -10.86 -10.31 -6.16
C LYS A 100 -9.92 -11.08 -7.08
N ARG A 101 -8.89 -10.42 -7.62
CA ARG A 101 -7.89 -11.08 -8.47
C ARG A 101 -7.16 -12.20 -7.74
N VAL A 102 -6.67 -11.96 -6.52
CA VAL A 102 -5.92 -12.91 -5.69
C VAL A 102 -6.78 -14.11 -5.29
N GLN A 103 -8.08 -13.91 -5.10
CA GLN A 103 -9.04 -14.97 -4.78
C GLN A 103 -9.57 -15.71 -6.03
N ASN A 104 -9.02 -15.40 -7.22
CA ASN A 104 -9.48 -15.92 -8.51
C ASN A 104 -10.98 -15.68 -8.73
N GLU A 105 -11.48 -14.48 -8.38
CA GLU A 105 -12.87 -14.09 -8.61
C GLU A 105 -12.98 -13.20 -9.86
N GLY A 106 -14.00 -13.45 -10.67
CA GLY A 106 -14.23 -12.72 -11.92
C GLY A 106 -14.88 -11.35 -11.69
N GLY A 107 -14.76 -10.48 -12.69
CA GLY A 107 -15.45 -9.19 -12.71
C GLY A 107 -14.74 -8.11 -13.53
N TYR A 108 -15.48 -7.07 -13.91
CA TYR A 108 -14.93 -5.95 -14.67
C TYR A 108 -14.15 -5.00 -13.74
N ILE A 109 -12.87 -4.75 -14.05
CA ILE A 109 -11.97 -3.94 -13.19
C ILE A 109 -12.59 -2.58 -12.87
N LYS A 110 -13.11 -1.88 -13.88
CA LYS A 110 -13.72 -0.56 -13.71
C LYS A 110 -14.88 -0.60 -12.71
N GLU A 111 -15.79 -1.56 -12.87
CA GLU A 111 -16.96 -1.71 -12.00
C GLU A 111 -16.55 -2.05 -10.58
N LEU A 112 -15.63 -3.01 -10.43
CA LEU A 112 -15.07 -3.40 -9.14
C LEU A 112 -14.36 -2.22 -8.46
N PHE A 113 -13.58 -1.43 -9.19
CA PHE A 113 -12.88 -0.28 -8.64
C PHE A 113 -13.87 0.77 -8.13
N PHE A 114 -14.83 1.19 -8.94
CA PHE A 114 -15.80 2.21 -8.51
C PHE A 114 -16.76 1.70 -7.43
N GLN A 115 -17.07 0.41 -7.40
CA GLN A 115 -17.83 -0.21 -6.31
C GLN A 115 -17.07 -0.12 -4.99
N ASN A 116 -15.80 -0.54 -4.97
CA ASN A 116 -14.97 -0.48 -3.77
C ASN A 116 -14.66 0.97 -3.37
N LEU A 117 -14.48 1.88 -4.33
CA LEU A 117 -14.31 3.31 -4.07
C LEU A 117 -15.52 3.88 -3.31
N LYS A 118 -16.74 3.59 -3.76
CA LYS A 118 -17.96 4.07 -3.10
C LYS A 118 -18.12 3.46 -1.71
N LYS A 119 -17.88 2.16 -1.57
CA LYS A 119 -18.01 1.42 -0.31
C LYS A 119 -16.99 1.88 0.73
N GLY A 120 -15.76 2.13 0.30
CA GLY A 120 -14.61 2.44 1.13
C GLY A 120 -14.28 3.92 1.26
N PHE A 121 -15.01 4.82 0.59
CA PHE A 121 -14.63 6.23 0.41
C PHE A 121 -14.15 6.89 1.72
N VAL A 122 -14.99 6.88 2.75
CA VAL A 122 -14.68 7.52 4.04
C VAL A 122 -13.51 6.84 4.74
N LYS A 123 -13.48 5.50 4.73
CA LYS A 123 -12.41 4.73 5.37
C LYS A 123 -11.06 4.97 4.68
N GLY A 124 -11.03 4.95 3.35
CA GLY A 124 -9.85 5.27 2.55
C GLY A 124 -9.37 6.70 2.79
N PHE A 125 -10.28 7.69 2.79
CA PHE A 125 -9.93 9.07 3.06
C PHE A 125 -9.33 9.26 4.47
N LEU A 126 -9.97 8.70 5.50
CA LEU A 126 -9.48 8.78 6.89
C LEU A 126 -8.14 8.06 7.07
N ALA A 127 -7.96 6.90 6.42
CA ALA A 127 -6.68 6.18 6.42
C ALA A 127 -5.58 7.01 5.77
N GLY A 128 -5.86 7.67 4.65
CA GLY A 128 -4.93 8.61 4.02
C GLY A 128 -4.60 9.80 4.90
N CYS A 129 -5.60 10.44 5.51
CA CYS A 129 -5.37 11.54 6.45
C CYS A 129 -4.51 11.10 7.64
N LEU A 130 -4.67 9.86 8.12
CA LEU A 130 -3.79 9.31 9.15
C LEU A 130 -2.34 9.20 8.64
N VAL A 131 -2.11 8.67 7.43
CA VAL A 131 -0.76 8.62 6.83
C VAL A 131 -0.18 10.03 6.68
N GLY A 132 -0.96 10.98 6.18
CA GLY A 132 -0.54 12.37 6.04
C GLY A 132 -0.23 13.02 7.38
N PHE A 133 -1.00 12.75 8.42
CA PHE A 133 -0.74 13.26 9.76
C PHE A 133 0.56 12.69 10.35
N ILE A 134 0.82 11.39 10.17
CA ILE A 134 2.09 10.79 10.59
C ILE A 134 3.26 11.32 9.75
N ALA A 135 3.07 11.56 8.44
CA ALA A 135 4.07 12.21 7.59
C ALA A 135 4.38 13.64 8.07
N PHE A 136 3.36 14.41 8.44
CA PHE A 136 3.49 15.72 9.07
C PHE A 136 4.34 15.65 10.35
N LEU A 137 4.03 14.73 11.26
CA LEU A 137 4.81 14.54 12.49
C LEU A 137 6.26 14.14 12.20
N TRP A 138 6.46 13.27 11.21
CA TRP A 138 7.79 12.85 10.77
C TRP A 138 8.60 14.02 10.22
N GLN A 139 8.02 14.84 9.35
CA GLN A 139 8.71 15.97 8.73
C GLN A 139 9.06 17.06 9.74
N VAL A 140 8.09 17.49 10.55
CA VAL A 140 8.30 18.50 11.61
C VAL A 140 9.31 17.99 12.64
N GLY A 141 9.15 16.74 13.07
CA GLY A 141 10.08 16.09 13.99
C GLY A 141 11.49 16.01 13.42
N SER A 142 11.64 15.66 12.15
CA SER A 142 12.94 15.57 11.47
C SER A 142 13.65 16.91 11.40
N ILE A 143 12.94 18.00 11.08
CA ILE A 143 13.51 19.36 11.06
C ILE A 143 13.99 19.76 12.45
N PHE A 144 13.20 19.51 13.49
CA PHE A 144 13.60 19.81 14.87
C PHE A 144 14.82 19.01 15.31
N VAL A 145 14.90 17.73 14.92
CA VAL A 145 16.08 16.90 15.20
C VAL A 145 17.33 17.46 14.51
N LEU A 146 17.22 17.97 13.28
CA LEU A 146 18.33 18.53 12.52
C LEU A 146 18.94 19.80 13.15
N THR A 147 18.18 20.52 13.97
CA THR A 147 18.66 21.74 14.67
C THR A 147 19.53 21.44 15.89
N ASN A 148 19.63 20.18 16.32
CA ASN A 148 20.51 19.80 17.42
C ASN A 148 21.99 19.92 16.99
N ASP A 149 22.94 20.19 17.89
CA ASP A 149 24.36 20.20 17.49
C ASP A 149 24.99 18.80 17.51
N SER A 150 24.39 17.87 18.26
CA SER A 150 24.95 16.55 18.48
C SER A 150 24.60 15.56 17.36
N THR A 151 25.62 15.08 16.65
CA THR A 151 25.46 14.12 15.55
C THR A 151 24.78 12.82 15.98
N TRP A 152 25.05 12.31 17.19
CA TRP A 152 24.42 11.06 17.66
C TRP A 152 22.93 11.25 17.93
N ILE A 153 22.53 12.41 18.49
CA ILE A 153 21.12 12.75 18.73
C ILE A 153 20.39 12.91 17.40
N LYS A 154 21.03 13.52 16.38
CA LYS A 154 20.47 13.58 15.02
C LYS A 154 20.18 12.20 14.49
N GLY A 155 21.18 11.31 14.54
CA GLY A 155 21.05 9.94 14.04
C GLY A 155 19.92 9.17 14.73
N LEU A 156 19.88 9.18 16.06
CA LEU A 156 18.82 8.49 16.81
C LEU A 156 17.44 9.12 16.61
N GLY A 157 17.35 10.46 16.59
CA GLY A 157 16.09 11.17 16.41
C GLY A 157 15.49 10.94 15.01
N LEU A 158 16.30 11.01 13.96
CA LEU A 158 15.88 10.70 12.60
C LEU A 158 15.51 9.22 12.45
N GLY A 159 16.28 8.33 13.07
CA GLY A 159 15.96 6.90 13.11
C GLY A 159 14.62 6.62 13.78
N ALA A 160 14.37 7.21 14.95
CA ALA A 160 13.15 7.02 15.71
C ALA A 160 11.91 7.57 15.00
N THR A 161 11.98 8.81 14.49
CA THR A 161 10.87 9.42 13.74
C THR A 161 10.54 8.63 12.48
N THR A 162 11.57 8.23 11.72
CA THR A 162 11.40 7.42 10.49
C THR A 162 10.83 6.03 10.80
N LEU A 163 11.24 5.43 11.91
CA LEU A 163 10.70 4.15 12.37
C LEU A 163 9.20 4.24 12.70
N ILE A 164 8.80 5.28 13.44
CA ILE A 164 7.38 5.52 13.76
C ILE A 164 6.57 5.72 12.48
N PHE A 165 7.06 6.54 11.54
CA PHE A 165 6.43 6.72 10.23
C PHE A 165 6.27 5.38 9.50
N THR A 166 7.34 4.58 9.46
CA THR A 166 7.35 3.25 8.84
C THR A 166 6.29 2.35 9.43
N MET A 167 6.20 2.28 10.77
CA MET A 167 5.21 1.43 11.44
C MET A 167 3.78 1.84 11.10
N PHE A 168 3.46 3.13 11.15
CA PHE A 168 2.10 3.58 10.83
C PHE A 168 1.78 3.45 9.34
N TYR A 169 2.73 3.71 8.45
CA TYR A 169 2.56 3.51 7.01
C TYR A 169 2.17 2.06 6.70
N VAL A 170 2.94 1.09 7.23
CA VAL A 170 2.66 -0.33 6.98
C VAL A 170 1.38 -0.78 7.68
N ALA A 171 1.07 -0.24 8.86
CA ALA A 171 -0.20 -0.51 9.54
C ALA A 171 -1.40 -0.09 8.70
N VAL A 172 -1.30 1.02 7.96
CA VAL A 172 -2.35 1.45 7.04
C VAL A 172 -2.45 0.53 5.82
N GLU A 173 -1.35 0.00 5.28
CA GLU A 173 -1.41 -1.01 4.20
C GLU A 173 -2.15 -2.28 4.66
N TYR A 174 -1.87 -2.77 5.87
CA TYR A 174 -2.63 -3.88 6.45
C TYR A 174 -4.10 -3.52 6.70
N PHE A 175 -4.37 -2.31 7.20
CA PHE A 175 -5.73 -1.80 7.38
C PHE A 175 -6.52 -1.90 6.07
N LEU A 176 -5.94 -1.45 4.95
CA LEU A 176 -6.60 -1.48 3.65
C LEU A 176 -6.93 -2.93 3.23
N SER A 177 -6.01 -3.86 3.46
CA SER A 177 -6.23 -5.28 3.14
C SER A 177 -7.27 -5.94 4.06
N VAL A 178 -7.18 -5.73 5.38
CA VAL A 178 -8.10 -6.31 6.38
C VAL A 178 -9.52 -5.79 6.15
N ASP A 179 -9.68 -4.49 5.91
CA ASP A 179 -11.00 -3.89 5.68
C ASP A 179 -11.63 -4.40 4.39
N ASN A 180 -10.86 -4.53 3.31
CA ASN A 180 -11.37 -5.12 2.07
C ASN A 180 -11.70 -6.61 2.22
N PHE A 181 -11.01 -7.33 3.12
CA PHE A 181 -11.25 -8.76 3.34
C PHE A 181 -12.47 -9.02 4.23
N TYR A 182 -12.53 -8.38 5.39
CA TYR A 182 -13.48 -8.66 6.48
C TYR A 182 -14.49 -7.54 6.77
N GLU A 183 -14.38 -6.39 6.10
CA GLU A 183 -15.33 -5.27 6.18
C GLU A 183 -15.52 -4.70 7.60
N LEU A 184 -14.42 -4.64 8.36
CA LEU A 184 -14.43 -4.20 9.75
C LEU A 184 -14.78 -2.71 9.91
N LYS A 185 -15.12 -2.30 11.13
CA LYS A 185 -15.15 -0.87 11.48
C LYS A 185 -13.74 -0.28 11.41
N PHE A 186 -13.62 1.02 11.13
CA PHE A 186 -12.35 1.72 10.97
C PHE A 186 -11.36 1.45 12.12
N SER A 187 -11.81 1.62 13.37
CA SER A 187 -10.97 1.37 14.55
C SER A 187 -10.53 -0.09 14.68
N GLY A 188 -11.39 -1.04 14.32
CA GLY A 188 -11.06 -2.47 14.32
C GLY A 188 -10.02 -2.82 13.26
N ALA A 189 -10.20 -2.33 12.04
CA ALA A 189 -9.22 -2.50 10.97
C ALA A 189 -7.87 -1.85 11.33
N LEU A 190 -7.88 -0.67 11.97
CA LEU A 190 -6.65 0.04 12.32
C LEU A 190 -5.90 -0.67 13.43
N LYS A 191 -6.61 -1.12 14.47
CA LYS A 191 -6.04 -1.94 15.54
C LYS A 191 -5.41 -3.20 14.98
N ASN A 192 -6.10 -3.89 14.07
CA ASN A 192 -5.56 -5.09 13.43
C ASN A 192 -4.33 -4.78 12.58
N GLY A 193 -4.34 -3.69 11.80
CA GLY A 193 -3.20 -3.27 11.01
C GLY A 193 -1.96 -2.97 11.85
N LEU A 194 -2.14 -2.29 12.99
CA LEU A 194 -1.08 -2.05 13.97
C LEU A 194 -0.57 -3.35 14.59
N SER A 195 -1.46 -4.25 15.00
CA SER A 195 -1.08 -5.56 15.54
C SER A 195 -0.26 -6.38 14.56
N PHE A 196 -0.66 -6.46 13.28
CA PHE A 196 0.10 -7.15 12.25
C PHE A 196 1.47 -6.52 12.01
N THR A 197 1.55 -5.19 12.02
CA THR A 197 2.82 -4.48 11.86
C THR A 197 3.81 -4.79 12.98
N ILE A 198 3.33 -4.80 14.23
CA ILE A 198 4.18 -5.10 15.39
C ILE A 198 4.59 -6.58 15.38
N MET A 199 3.63 -7.48 15.17
CA MET A 199 3.85 -8.92 15.19
C MET A 199 4.79 -9.37 14.06
N HIS A 200 4.77 -8.70 12.92
CA HIS A 200 5.61 -8.99 11.76
C HIS A 200 6.55 -7.83 11.43
N PHE A 201 7.08 -7.18 12.46
CA PHE A 201 7.92 -5.99 12.31
C PHE A 201 9.09 -6.18 11.33
N PRO A 202 9.89 -7.28 11.37
CA PRO A 202 11.00 -7.45 10.44
C PRO A 202 10.57 -7.44 8.96
N MET A 203 9.48 -8.16 8.63
CA MET A 203 8.97 -8.20 7.26
C MET A 203 8.25 -6.91 6.86
N SER A 204 7.60 -6.25 7.82
CA SER A 204 7.00 -4.92 7.62
C SER A 204 8.07 -3.89 7.26
N LEU A 205 9.23 -3.95 7.92
CA LEU A 205 10.39 -3.12 7.61
C LEU A 205 10.95 -3.43 6.22
N VAL A 206 11.10 -4.71 5.85
CA VAL A 206 11.55 -5.10 4.50
C VAL A 206 10.60 -4.58 3.43
N TYR A 207 9.28 -4.71 3.64
CA TYR A 207 8.27 -4.17 2.74
C TYR A 207 8.41 -2.65 2.57
N PHE A 208 8.53 -1.91 3.69
CA PHE A 208 8.71 -0.46 3.65
C PHE A 208 9.99 -0.06 2.91
N VAL A 209 11.11 -0.71 3.23
CA VAL A 209 12.40 -0.42 2.57
C VAL A 209 12.29 -0.71 1.07
N ALA A 210 11.68 -1.81 0.65
CA ALA A 210 11.55 -2.14 -0.76
C ALA A 210 10.63 -1.16 -1.53
N CYS A 211 9.51 -0.75 -0.92
CA CYS A 211 8.49 0.06 -1.61
C CYS A 211 8.70 1.57 -1.49
N VAL A 212 9.36 2.03 -0.42
CA VAL A 212 9.50 3.46 -0.07
C VAL A 212 10.94 3.83 0.23
N GLY A 213 11.66 3.02 1.03
CA GLY A 213 13.02 3.34 1.50
C GLY A 213 14.09 3.36 0.40
N VAL A 214 14.15 2.33 -0.46
CA VAL A 214 15.06 2.27 -1.61
C VAL A 214 14.81 3.44 -2.57
N PRO A 215 13.56 3.73 -2.97
CA PRO A 215 13.26 4.91 -3.75
C PRO A 215 13.78 6.22 -3.16
N PHE A 216 13.58 6.43 -1.86
CA PHE A 216 14.09 7.59 -1.16
C PHE A 216 15.62 7.62 -1.10
N ALA A 217 16.27 6.47 -0.87
CA ALA A 217 17.73 6.39 -0.88
C ALA A 217 18.32 6.73 -2.26
N LEU A 218 17.64 6.38 -3.36
CA LEU A 218 18.10 6.71 -4.71
C LEU A 218 18.12 8.22 -4.98
N THR A 219 17.29 9.01 -4.30
CA THR A 219 17.27 10.48 -4.48
C THR A 219 18.52 11.15 -3.92
N VAL A 220 19.22 10.49 -2.97
CA VAL A 220 20.52 10.92 -2.46
C VAL A 220 21.60 10.80 -3.53
N ILE A 221 21.49 9.80 -4.42
CA ILE A 221 22.45 9.56 -5.50
C ILE A 221 22.21 10.52 -6.66
N SER A 222 20.95 10.78 -7.01
CA SER A 222 20.57 11.72 -8.06
C SER A 222 19.20 12.33 -7.80
N PRO A 223 19.06 13.66 -7.82
CA PRO A 223 17.76 14.32 -7.78
C PRO A 223 16.82 13.85 -8.90
N TRP A 224 17.36 13.44 -10.05
CA TRP A 224 16.58 12.91 -11.17
C TRP A 224 16.01 11.51 -10.91
N ALA A 225 16.59 10.76 -9.97
CA ALA A 225 16.13 9.42 -9.62
C ALA A 225 14.71 9.44 -9.04
N ILE A 226 14.31 10.54 -8.37
CA ILE A 226 12.95 10.68 -7.84
C ILE A 226 11.91 10.74 -8.95
N PHE A 227 12.20 11.42 -10.07
CA PHE A 227 11.29 11.52 -11.20
C PHE A 227 11.18 10.20 -11.97
N ALA A 228 12.31 9.51 -12.16
CA ALA A 228 12.32 8.18 -12.76
C ALA A 228 11.52 7.19 -11.90
N PHE A 229 11.70 7.23 -10.57
CA PHE A 229 10.95 6.40 -9.65
C PHE A 229 9.45 6.74 -9.64
N ALA A 230 9.10 8.02 -9.60
CA ALA A 230 7.71 8.47 -9.68
C ALA A 230 7.04 7.98 -10.96
N ALA A 231 7.74 8.01 -12.10
CA ALA A 231 7.26 7.44 -13.35
C ALA A 231 7.04 5.92 -13.25
N VAL A 232 7.99 5.17 -12.68
CA VAL A 232 7.82 3.72 -12.47
C VAL A 232 6.60 3.43 -11.59
N MET A 233 6.42 4.17 -10.50
CA MET A 233 5.26 4.02 -9.61
C MET A 233 3.94 4.36 -10.32
N ALA A 234 3.92 5.43 -11.12
CA ALA A 234 2.75 5.87 -11.86
C ALA A 234 2.29 4.84 -12.92
N PHE A 235 3.22 4.19 -13.59
CA PHE A 235 2.89 3.27 -14.69
C PHE A 235 2.73 1.81 -14.27
N TRP A 236 3.36 1.37 -13.18
CA TRP A 236 3.33 -0.04 -12.79
C TRP A 236 3.55 -0.30 -11.28
N GLY A 237 4.36 0.52 -10.63
CA GLY A 237 4.81 0.27 -9.27
C GLY A 237 3.69 0.35 -8.23
N ASP A 238 2.75 1.28 -8.32
CA ASP A 238 1.69 1.38 -7.31
C ASP A 238 0.78 0.14 -7.30
N GLY A 239 0.39 -0.38 -8.48
CA GLY A 239 -0.33 -1.64 -8.62
C GLY A 239 0.46 -2.85 -8.11
N PHE A 240 1.78 -2.85 -8.34
CA PHE A 240 2.68 -3.86 -7.79
C PHE A 240 2.72 -3.82 -6.24
N THR A 241 2.81 -2.64 -5.62
CA THR A 241 2.81 -2.53 -4.15
C THR A 241 1.50 -3.02 -3.54
N VAL A 242 0.36 -2.75 -4.17
CA VAL A 242 -0.95 -3.26 -3.76
C VAL A 242 -0.99 -4.78 -3.86
N LEU A 243 -0.45 -5.37 -4.94
CA LEU A 243 -0.35 -6.83 -5.09
C LEU A 243 0.49 -7.46 -3.97
N VAL A 244 1.69 -6.94 -3.71
CA VAL A 244 2.59 -7.47 -2.68
C VAL A 244 1.93 -7.37 -1.30
N ALA A 245 1.36 -6.21 -0.96
CA ALA A 245 0.69 -6.00 0.32
C ALA A 245 -0.52 -6.93 0.48
N THR A 246 -1.33 -7.12 -0.57
CA THR A 246 -2.51 -7.99 -0.55
C THR A 246 -2.10 -9.46 -0.36
N LEU A 247 -1.15 -9.96 -1.13
CA LEU A 247 -0.69 -11.36 -1.04
C LEU A 247 -0.05 -11.66 0.31
N TYR A 248 0.75 -10.73 0.83
CA TYR A 248 1.37 -10.90 2.13
C TYR A 248 0.32 -10.89 3.24
N SER A 249 -0.61 -9.94 3.21
CA SER A 249 -1.73 -9.87 4.16
C SER A 249 -2.59 -11.14 4.13
N HIS A 250 -2.96 -11.64 2.95
CA HIS A 250 -3.72 -12.88 2.82
C HIS A 250 -2.96 -14.08 3.40
N THR A 251 -1.63 -14.14 3.26
CA THR A 251 -0.83 -15.20 3.89
C THR A 251 -0.93 -15.14 5.42
N LEU A 252 -0.92 -13.94 6.00
CA LEU A 252 -1.08 -13.76 7.43
C LEU A 252 -2.51 -14.08 7.88
N PHE A 253 -3.51 -13.66 7.10
CA PHE A 253 -4.92 -13.95 7.36
C PHE A 253 -5.18 -15.45 7.36
N ASP A 254 -4.67 -16.18 6.37
CA ASP A 254 -4.78 -17.63 6.27
C ASP A 254 -4.19 -18.32 7.51
N ARG A 255 -3.06 -17.82 8.00
CA ARG A 255 -2.36 -18.40 9.15
C ARG A 255 -3.02 -18.08 10.50
N TYR A 256 -3.47 -16.85 10.69
CA TYR A 256 -3.82 -16.34 12.02
C TYR A 256 -5.31 -16.01 12.22
N ILE A 257 -6.08 -15.81 11.15
CA ILE A 257 -7.50 -15.46 11.23
C ILE A 257 -8.36 -16.57 10.61
N ASN A 258 -8.16 -16.88 9.34
CA ASN A 258 -9.01 -17.81 8.59
C ASN A 258 -8.90 -19.24 9.13
N SER A 259 -7.71 -19.67 9.56
CA SER A 259 -7.49 -20.96 10.22
C SER A 259 -8.37 -21.20 11.45
N VAL A 260 -8.83 -20.13 12.11
CA VAL A 260 -9.65 -20.21 13.34
C VAL A 260 -11.11 -19.84 13.07
N TYR A 261 -11.35 -18.79 12.29
CA TYR A 261 -12.67 -18.18 12.17
C TYR A 261 -13.34 -18.35 10.81
N TYR A 262 -12.55 -18.57 9.74
CA TYR A 262 -13.06 -18.59 8.37
C TYR A 262 -12.36 -19.66 7.50
N PRO A 263 -12.53 -20.96 7.79
CA PRO A 263 -11.78 -22.02 7.12
C PRO A 263 -11.93 -22.03 5.58
N ASP A 264 -13.11 -21.70 5.08
CA ASP A 264 -13.42 -21.64 3.64
C ASP A 264 -12.61 -20.59 2.86
N TYR A 265 -11.98 -19.65 3.57
CA TYR A 265 -11.15 -18.61 2.97
C TYR A 265 -9.67 -18.98 2.91
N ILE A 266 -9.25 -20.04 3.61
CA ILE A 266 -7.86 -20.50 3.61
C ILE A 266 -7.45 -20.85 2.18
N ASN A 267 -6.32 -20.31 1.73
CA ASN A 267 -5.78 -20.57 0.39
C ASN A 267 -6.73 -20.24 -0.77
N LYS A 268 -7.82 -19.48 -0.55
CA LYS A 268 -8.75 -19.11 -1.62
C LYS A 268 -8.00 -18.50 -2.82
N GLY A 269 -8.29 -19.01 -4.02
CA GLY A 269 -7.61 -18.65 -5.27
C GLY A 269 -6.31 -19.41 -5.56
N LEU A 270 -5.96 -20.42 -4.75
CA LEU A 270 -4.88 -21.38 -5.00
C LEU A 270 -5.45 -22.76 -5.34
N ALA A 271 -4.61 -23.62 -5.92
CA ALA A 271 -4.97 -25.03 -6.13
C ALA A 271 -5.23 -25.74 -4.78
N PRO A 272 -6.18 -26.69 -4.72
CA PRO A 272 -6.41 -27.51 -3.54
C PRO A 272 -5.12 -28.25 -3.14
N ARG A 273 -4.93 -28.49 -1.84
CA ARG A 273 -3.82 -29.36 -1.41
C ARG A 273 -4.12 -30.79 -1.84
N GLU A 274 -3.07 -31.57 -2.13
CA GLU A 274 -3.12 -32.95 -2.67
C GLU A 274 -3.87 -33.99 -1.78
N GLY A 275 -4.58 -33.58 -0.73
CA GLY A 275 -5.52 -34.44 0.04
C GLY A 275 -6.91 -33.82 0.28
N GLU A 276 -7.18 -32.62 -0.24
CA GLU A 276 -8.52 -31.99 -0.25
C GLU A 276 -9.27 -32.34 -1.55
N ALA A 277 -8.56 -32.44 -2.68
CA ALA A 277 -9.13 -32.82 -3.98
C ALA A 277 -9.70 -34.26 -4.00
N GLU A 278 -9.15 -35.18 -3.19
CA GLU A 278 -9.67 -36.55 -3.07
C GLU A 278 -11.03 -36.60 -2.36
N LYS A 279 -11.29 -35.70 -1.40
CA LYS A 279 -12.57 -35.64 -0.68
C LYS A 279 -13.71 -35.04 -1.50
N GLU A 280 -13.40 -34.21 -2.49
CA GLU A 280 -14.39 -33.61 -3.38
C GLU A 280 -14.84 -34.60 -4.47
N ASN A 281 -13.93 -35.46 -4.94
CA ASN A 281 -14.24 -36.50 -5.93
C ASN A 281 -15.01 -37.72 -5.36
N ASP A 282 -14.90 -38.00 -4.06
CA ASP A 282 -15.65 -39.10 -3.41
C ASP A 282 -17.10 -38.73 -3.05
N ASN A 283 -17.49 -37.45 -3.17
CA ASN A 283 -18.85 -36.96 -2.88
C ASN A 283 -19.63 -36.53 -4.14
N GLY A 284 -19.13 -36.88 -5.33
CA GLY A 284 -19.74 -36.60 -6.64
C GLY A 284 -20.57 -37.75 -7.19
#